data_AF-A0A1R0XAN7-F1
#
_entry.id   AF-A0A1R0XAN7-F1
#
_cell.length_a   1.000
_cell.length_b   1.000
_cell.length_c   1.000
_cell.angle_alpha   90.00
_cell.angle_beta   90.00
_cell.angle_gamma   90.00
#
_symmetry.space_group_name_H-M   'P 1'
#
loop_
_entity.id
_entity.type
_entity.pdbx_description
1 polymer ?
#
loop_
_entity_poly.entity_id
_entity_poly.type
_entity_poly.pdbx_seq_one_letter_code
_entity_poly.pdbx_strand_id
1 'polypeptide(L)'
;MIGSSLIILYGMVSVLGAVGILIKGSAKSAVGYIYLFLLSHITLVVITLYALCKPLNFIWFIIGFLTCLISRWLNGKFVFGRNNWLHYFIVALIFAVGYFLT
;
A
#
# COMPACT_ATOMS: atom_id res chain seq x y z
N MET A 1 -13.31 9.57 9.74
CA MET A 1 -13.81 9.23 8.37
C MET A 1 -12.89 9.72 7.26
N ILE A 2 -12.43 10.98 7.31
CA ILE A 2 -11.53 11.57 6.28
C ILE A 2 -10.22 10.77 6.17
N GLY A 3 -9.64 10.36 7.29
CA GLY A 3 -8.41 9.57 7.34
C GLY A 3 -8.53 8.23 6.62
N SER A 4 -9.60 7.47 6.86
CA SER A 4 -9.89 6.22 6.16
C SER A 4 -10.02 6.43 4.64
N SER A 5 -10.68 7.50 4.20
CA SER A 5 -10.81 7.82 2.77
C SER A 5 -9.46 8.07 2.09
N LEU A 6 -8.52 8.74 2.78
CA LEU A 6 -7.17 8.98 2.26
C LEU A 6 -6.39 7.67 2.07
N ILE A 7 -6.45 6.77 3.05
CA ILE A 7 -5.79 5.46 2.98
C ILE A 7 -6.39 4.60 1.86
N ILE A 8 -7.72 4.63 1.70
CA ILE A 8 -8.41 3.93 0.60
C ILE A 8 -7.92 4.47 -0.75
N LEU A 9 -7.87 5.79 -0.93
CA LEU A 9 -7.40 6.42 -2.16
C LEU A 9 -5.95 6.02 -2.46
N TYR A 10 -5.08 6.06 -1.46
CA TYR A 10 -3.69 5.60 -1.58
C TYR A 10 -3.60 4.13 -2.03
N GLY A 11 -4.38 3.25 -1.41
CA GLY A 11 -4.44 1.84 -1.76
C GLY A 11 -4.90 1.62 -3.21
N MET A 12 -5.97 2.33 -3.63
CA MET A 12 -6.50 2.25 -4.99
C MET A 12 -5.50 2.72 -6.05
N VAL A 13 -4.83 3.87 -5.83
CA VAL A 13 -3.80 4.37 -6.75
C VAL A 13 -2.64 3.37 -6.86
N SER A 14 -2.24 2.76 -5.74
CA SER A 14 -1.17 1.76 -5.73
C SER A 14 -1.56 0.47 -6.47
N VAL A 15 -2.80 0.02 -6.30
CA VAL A 15 -3.37 -1.13 -7.03
C VAL A 15 -3.39 -0.87 -8.54
N LEU A 16 -3.88 0.30 -8.97
CA LEU A 16 -3.88 0.68 -10.39
C LEU A 16 -2.47 0.72 -10.98
N GLY A 17 -1.50 1.27 -10.24
CA GLY A 17 -0.10 1.28 -10.65
C GLY A 17 0.46 -0.14 -10.84
N ALA A 18 0.18 -1.04 -9.90
CA ALA A 18 0.62 -2.44 -10.00
C ALA A 18 -0.02 -3.19 -11.18
N VAL A 19 -1.32 -3.01 -11.39
CA VAL A 19 -2.04 -3.58 -12.55
C VAL A 19 -1.48 -3.04 -13.86
N GLY A 20 -1.18 -1.74 -13.94
CA GLY A 20 -0.55 -1.14 -15.12
C GLY A 20 0.79 -1.76 -15.47
N ILE A 21 1.62 -2.08 -14.46
CA ILE A 21 2.91 -2.76 -14.66
C ILE A 21 2.70 -4.21 -15.15
N LEU A 22 1.73 -4.92 -14.58
CA LEU A 22 1.39 -6.30 -15.00
C LEU A 22 0.92 -6.34 -16.46
N ILE A 23 0.02 -5.43 -16.85
CA ILE A 23 -0.49 -5.33 -18.23
C ILE A 23 0.63 -5.02 -19.21
N LYS A 24 1.53 -4.08 -18.87
CA LYS A 24 2.68 -3.73 -19.71
C LYS A 24 3.69 -4.88 -19.84
N GLY A 25 3.69 -5.83 -18.89
CA GLY A 25 4.59 -6.98 -18.90
C GLY A 25 6.06 -6.61 -18.72
N SER A 26 6.37 -5.44 -18.16
CA SER A 26 7.74 -4.89 -18.11
C SER A 26 8.64 -5.56 -17.06
N ALA A 27 8.10 -6.39 -16.18
CA ALA A 27 8.82 -6.94 -15.02
C ALA A 27 8.57 -8.44 -14.82
N LYS A 28 8.65 -9.23 -15.90
CA LYS A 28 8.38 -10.67 -15.92
C LYS A 28 9.17 -11.47 -14.87
N SER A 29 10.45 -11.15 -14.67
CA SER A 29 11.32 -11.83 -13.70
C SER A 29 11.00 -11.50 -12.24
N ALA A 30 10.24 -10.43 -11.98
CA ALA A 30 9.90 -9.94 -10.64
C ALA A 30 8.38 -9.94 -10.38
N VAL A 31 7.61 -10.65 -11.20
CA VAL A 31 6.14 -10.71 -11.15
C VAL A 31 5.61 -11.08 -9.76
N GLY A 32 6.27 -11.99 -9.04
CA GLY A 32 5.86 -12.37 -7.68
C GLY A 32 5.83 -11.19 -6.70
N TYR A 33 6.79 -10.25 -6.82
CA TYR A 33 6.82 -9.05 -5.98
C TYR A 33 5.73 -8.05 -6.33
N ILE A 34 5.30 -8.02 -7.60
CA ILE A 34 4.17 -7.19 -8.02
C ILE A 34 2.87 -7.74 -7.46
N TYR A 35 2.68 -9.07 -7.46
CA TYR A 35 1.52 -9.69 -6.82
C TYR A 35 1.51 -9.50 -5.30
N LEU A 36 2.66 -9.61 -4.63
CA LEU A 36 2.76 -9.31 -3.20
C LEU A 36 2.39 -7.84 -2.91
N PHE A 37 2.87 -6.91 -3.74
CA PHE A 37 2.52 -5.50 -3.64
C PHE A 37 1.03 -5.28 -3.86
N LEU A 38 0.46 -5.88 -4.90
CA LEU A 38 -0.97 -5.82 -5.22
C LEU A 38 -1.81 -6.36 -4.05
N LEU A 39 -1.49 -7.55 -3.55
CA LEU A 39 -2.18 -8.20 -2.45
C LEU A 39 -2.15 -7.33 -1.19
N SER A 40 -0.98 -6.81 -0.81
CA SER A 40 -0.86 -5.95 0.38
C SER A 40 -1.73 -4.69 0.31
N HIS A 41 -1.83 -4.04 -0.86
CA HIS A 41 -2.63 -2.84 -1.02
C HIS A 41 -4.13 -3.14 -1.19
N ILE A 42 -4.51 -4.28 -1.77
CA ILE A 42 -5.91 -4.76 -1.76
C ILE A 42 -6.35 -5.04 -0.32
N THR A 43 -5.53 -5.77 0.44
CA THR A 43 -5.81 -6.06 1.85
C THR A 43 -5.95 -4.76 2.66
N LEU A 44 -5.08 -3.77 2.42
CA LEU A 44 -5.20 -2.45 3.04
C LEU A 44 -6.54 -1.77 2.70
N VAL A 45 -6.95 -1.77 1.43
CA VAL A 45 -8.24 -1.19 1.01
C VAL A 45 -9.40 -1.90 1.69
N VAL A 46 -9.42 -3.23 1.70
CA VAL A 46 -10.50 -4.03 2.31
C VAL A 46 -10.59 -3.78 3.81
N ILE A 47 -9.46 -3.80 4.51
CA ILE A 47 -9.40 -3.54 5.96
C ILE A 47 -9.85 -2.10 6.26
N THR A 48 -9.47 -1.14 5.43
CA THR A 48 -9.83 0.28 5.65
C THR A 48 -11.29 0.57 5.29
N LEU A 49 -11.85 -0.15 4.30
CA LEU A 49 -13.30 -0.11 4.01
C LEU A 49 -14.09 -0.65 5.20
N TYR A 50 -13.64 -1.75 5.81
CA TYR A 50 -14.22 -2.26 7.05
C TYR A 50 -14.11 -1.22 8.19
N ALA A 51 -13.01 -0.47 8.22
CA ALA A 51 -12.78 0.60 9.20
C ALA A 51 -13.82 1.73 9.14
N LEU A 52 -14.48 1.92 7.99
CA LEU A 52 -15.54 2.93 7.85
C LEU A 52 -16.77 2.57 8.69
N CYS A 53 -16.99 1.28 8.94
CA CYS A 53 -18.12 0.79 9.71
C CYS A 53 -17.79 0.59 11.19
N LYS A 54 -16.52 0.28 11.51
CA LYS A 54 -16.04 0.03 12.88
C LYS A 54 -14.61 0.53 13.05
N PRO A 55 -14.24 1.15 14.19
CA PRO A 55 -12.88 1.63 14.41
C PRO A 55 -11.88 0.47 14.31
N LEU A 56 -10.79 0.70 13.58
CA LEU A 56 -9.75 -0.31 13.40
C LEU A 56 -8.90 -0.43 14.67
N ASN A 57 -8.58 -1.65 15.08
CA ASN A 57 -7.60 -1.85 16.15
C ASN A 57 -6.23 -1.34 15.70
N PHE A 58 -5.54 -0.63 16.58
CA PHE A 58 -4.18 -0.13 16.35
C PHE A 58 -3.20 -1.23 15.88
N ILE A 59 -3.33 -2.45 16.39
CA ILE A 59 -2.46 -3.57 15.98
C ILE A 59 -2.65 -3.88 14.48
N TRP A 60 -3.91 -3.98 14.01
CA TRP A 60 -4.21 -4.23 12.60
C TRP A 60 -3.72 -3.10 11.70
N PHE A 61 -3.81 -1.86 12.19
CA PHE A 61 -3.33 -0.69 11.49
C PHE A 61 -1.80 -0.74 11.29
N ILE A 62 -1.03 -1.05 12.33
CA ILE A 62 0.42 -1.18 12.27
C ILE A 62 0.85 -2.36 11.37
N ILE A 63 0.16 -3.49 11.43
CA ILE A 63 0.42 -4.62 10.54
C ILE A 63 0.21 -4.22 9.07
N GLY A 64 -0.88 -3.51 8.77
CA GLY A 64 -1.15 -2.99 7.42
C GLY A 64 -0.06 -2.03 6.93
N PHE A 65 0.38 -1.12 7.79
CA PHE A 65 1.47 -0.19 7.51
C PHE A 65 2.78 -0.90 7.17
N LEU A 66 3.23 -1.81 8.03
CA LEU A 66 4.47 -2.56 7.84
C LEU A 66 4.41 -3.43 6.59
N THR A 67 3.27 -4.07 6.32
CA THR A 67 3.09 -4.90 5.13
C THR A 67 3.22 -4.07 3.85
N CYS A 68 2.63 -2.86 3.82
CA CYS A 68 2.75 -1.96 2.68
C CYS A 68 4.18 -1.42 2.50
N LEU A 69 4.88 -1.11 3.61
CA LEU A 69 6.27 -0.69 3.56
C LEU A 69 7.19 -1.79 3.02
N ILE A 70 7.05 -3.01 3.54
CA ILE A 70 7.87 -4.15 3.13
C ILE A 70 7.59 -4.49 1.66
N SER A 71 6.32 -4.57 1.26
CA SER A 71 5.96 -4.87 -0.13
C SER A 71 6.49 -3.80 -1.08
N ARG A 72 6.46 -2.52 -0.68
CA ARG A 72 7.02 -1.41 -1.44
C ARG A 72 8.54 -1.45 -1.53
N TRP A 73 9.23 -1.81 -0.44
CA TRP A 73 10.67 -1.97 -0.43
C TRP A 73 11.13 -3.09 -1.36
N LEU A 74 10.46 -4.25 -1.30
CA LEU A 74 10.72 -5.37 -2.20
C LEU A 74 10.46 -4.97 -3.66
N ASN A 75 9.36 -4.27 -3.94
CA ASN A 75 9.03 -3.81 -5.28
C ASN A 75 10.08 -2.81 -5.81
N GLY A 76 10.49 -1.82 -5.00
CA GLY A 76 11.58 -0.90 -5.34
C GLY A 76 12.89 -1.61 -5.70
N LYS A 77 13.30 -2.57 -4.86
CA LYS A 77 14.56 -3.31 -5.05
C LYS A 77 14.52 -4.26 -6.25
N PHE A 78 13.48 -5.08 -6.37
CA PHE A 78 13.46 -6.20 -7.33
C PHE A 78 12.76 -5.87 -8.66
N VAL A 79 11.83 -4.92 -8.69
CA VAL A 79 11.13 -4.52 -9.92
C VAL A 79 11.81 -3.32 -10.57
N PHE A 80 12.19 -2.31 -9.77
CA PHE A 80 12.74 -1.05 -10.29
C PHE A 80 14.27 -0.94 -10.13
N GLY A 81 14.91 -1.85 -9.40
CA GLY A 81 16.35 -1.80 -9.12
C GLY A 81 16.80 -0.60 -8.28
N ARG A 82 15.85 0.16 -7.70
CA ARG A 82 16.11 1.40 -6.97
C ARG A 82 15.11 1.57 -5.83
N ASN A 83 15.62 1.91 -4.66
CA ASN A 83 14.80 2.33 -3.53
C ASN A 83 14.65 3.85 -3.53
N ASN A 84 13.42 4.34 -3.43
CA ASN A 84 13.13 5.77 -3.37
C ASN A 84 12.61 6.12 -1.98
N TRP A 85 13.47 6.74 -1.18
CA TRP A 85 13.18 7.12 0.20
C TRP A 85 11.97 8.04 0.34
N LEU A 86 11.75 8.93 -0.63
CA LEU A 86 10.59 9.82 -0.68
C LEU A 86 9.29 9.03 -0.61
N HIS A 87 9.24 7.88 -1.28
CA HIS A 87 8.04 7.07 -1.30
C HIS A 87 7.75 6.43 0.05
N TYR A 88 8.76 5.99 0.81
CA TYR A 88 8.54 5.45 2.15
C TYR A 88 8.06 6.54 3.11
N PHE A 89 8.62 7.74 2.98
CA PHE A 89 8.15 8.91 3.73
C PHE A 89 6.70 9.25 3.42
N ILE A 90 6.31 9.27 2.14
CA ILE A 90 4.92 9.52 1.73
C ILE A 90 3.97 8.46 2.31
N VAL A 91 4.35 7.17 2.28
CA VAL A 91 3.53 6.11 2.91
C VAL A 91 3.38 6.35 4.40
N ALA A 92 4.48 6.64 5.12
CA ALA A 92 4.43 6.95 6.55
C ALA A 92 3.54 8.17 6.84
N LEU A 93 3.63 9.23 6.03
CA LEU A 93 2.81 10.42 6.17
C LEU A 93 1.32 10.12 5.96
N ILE A 94 0.97 9.38 4.90
CA ILE A 94 -0.41 9.00 4.62
C ILE A 94 -0.99 8.17 5.76
N PHE A 95 -0.23 7.23 6.31
CA PHE A 95 -0.68 6.44 7.47
C PHE A 95 -0.81 7.31 8.72
N ALA A 96 0.17 8.17 9.02
CA ALA A 96 0.08 9.07 10.17
C ALA A 96 -1.15 9.99 10.09
N VAL A 97 -1.31 10.70 8.97
CA VAL A 97 -2.47 11.56 8.72
C VAL A 97 -3.77 10.74 8.72
N GLY A 98 -3.76 9.56 8.10
CA GLY A 98 -4.87 8.64 8.12
C GLY A 98 -5.31 8.31 9.54
N TYR A 99 -4.40 7.89 10.41
CA TYR A 99 -4.69 7.58 11.80
C TYR A 99 -5.24 8.77 12.59
N PHE A 100 -4.62 9.94 12.49
CA PHE A 100 -5.06 11.14 13.22
C PHE A 100 -6.40 11.71 12.76
N LEU A 101 -6.82 11.41 11.52
CA LEU A 101 -8.07 11.89 10.92
C LEU A 101 -9.14 10.78 10.78
N THR A 102 -8.89 9.59 11.32
CA THR A 102 -9.85 8.48 11.31
C THR A 102 -10.90 8.70 12.39
#